data_AF-A0A6P3J321-F1
#
_entry.id   AF-A0A6P3J321-F1
#
_cell.length_a   1.000
_cell.length_b   1.000
_cell.length_c   1.000
_cell.angle_alpha   90.00
_cell.angle_beta   90.00
_cell.angle_gamma   90.00
#
_symmetry.space_group_name_H-M   'P 1'
#
loop_
_entity.id
_entity.type
_entity.pdbx_description
1 polymer ?
#
loop_
_entity_poly.entity_id
_entity_poly.type
_entity_poly.pdbx_seq_one_letter_code
_entity_poly.pdbx_strand_id
1 'polypeptide(L)'
;MNVIYPLAVPKGRRLCCEVCDAPAERVCGACTVTYYCGVVHQRADWGSIHEKICQLLIPLRTSMPFYTSEEERQHGLQQLQQRQKHLIELCYTVAQKYIFEGKHEDAVPAALHSLRFRMNVHGLNSVELVPAYLLLAEASLGLGRVVQAEEYLSQAQWTVLKSTECSYAIHSLLHRNLGLLYMAKENYEEARYHLANDVSEIWNKYLNDHYQVLSQARIQQIDLLGKRFETDTGLDEAQEAEAIQILTSILNIRESTSNKAPQKTIFVLKILFMLYFLMMNSSKAEEYALRALHLAKKQKLSVQEQNTIQDLLNLISVEEAQPIT
;
A
#
# COMPACT_ATOMS: atom_id res chain seq x y z
N MET A 1 -0.41 16.45 36.88
CA MET A 1 -1.37 15.33 36.72
C MET A 1 -2.74 15.98 36.63
N ASN A 2 -3.39 15.96 35.46
CA ASN A 2 -4.56 16.83 35.24
C ASN A 2 -5.80 15.96 34.93
N VAL A 3 -6.65 15.79 35.95
CA VAL A 3 -7.99 15.20 35.80
C VAL A 3 -8.88 16.24 35.11
N ILE A 4 -9.72 15.78 34.18
CA ILE A 4 -10.69 16.65 33.52
C ILE A 4 -11.83 16.90 34.51
N TYR A 5 -12.12 18.17 34.79
CA TYR A 5 -13.32 18.55 35.52
C TYR A 5 -14.49 18.66 34.52
N PRO A 6 -15.51 17.77 34.58
CA PRO A 6 -16.58 17.75 33.57
C PRO A 6 -17.36 19.07 33.47
N LEU A 7 -17.46 19.81 34.58
CA LEU A 7 -18.12 21.11 34.64
C LEU A 7 -17.34 22.23 33.95
N ALA A 8 -16.04 22.05 33.73
CA ALA A 8 -15.19 23.02 33.01
C ALA A 8 -15.22 22.82 31.49
N VAL A 9 -15.87 21.76 31.00
CA VAL A 9 -15.98 21.48 29.56
C VAL A 9 -17.15 22.28 28.97
N PRO A 10 -16.92 23.05 27.88
CA PRO A 10 -17.99 23.77 27.20
C PRO A 10 -19.15 22.86 26.81
N LYS A 11 -20.38 23.32 27.01
CA LYS A 11 -21.60 22.55 26.68
C LYS A 11 -21.54 22.08 25.22
N GLY A 12 -21.76 20.78 25.01
CA GLY A 12 -21.76 20.13 23.69
C GLY A 12 -20.40 19.61 23.21
N ARG A 13 -19.29 19.92 23.90
CA ARG A 13 -17.97 19.39 23.53
C ARG A 13 -17.76 17.99 24.12
N ARG A 14 -17.58 16.99 23.26
CA ARG A 14 -17.20 15.62 23.67
C ARG A 14 -15.68 15.51 23.67
N LEU A 15 -15.10 15.17 24.82
CA LEU A 15 -13.68 14.86 24.95
C LEU A 15 -13.55 13.34 24.93
N CYS A 16 -12.85 12.82 23.93
CA CYS A 16 -12.68 11.40 23.69
C CYS A 16 -11.22 10.98 23.90
N CYS A 17 -11.03 9.73 24.31
CA CYS A 17 -9.73 9.12 24.47
C CYS A 17 -9.03 9.01 23.12
N GLU A 18 -7.76 9.40 23.06
CA GLU A 18 -6.98 9.38 21.83
C GLU A 18 -6.82 7.96 21.24
N VAL A 19 -6.83 6.92 22.08
CA VAL A 19 -6.58 5.52 21.69
C VAL A 19 -7.86 4.72 21.37
N CYS A 20 -8.98 4.96 22.07
CA CYS A 20 -10.19 4.12 21.94
C CYS A 20 -11.50 4.89 21.72
N ASP A 21 -11.43 6.21 21.58
CA ASP A 21 -12.59 7.11 21.43
C ASP A 21 -13.63 7.09 22.57
N ALA A 22 -13.41 6.33 23.65
CA ALA A 22 -14.23 6.36 24.86
C ALA A 22 -14.17 7.73 25.56
N PRO A 23 -15.16 8.10 26.40
CA PRO A 23 -15.14 9.36 27.15
C PRO A 23 -13.82 9.56 27.91
N ALA A 24 -13.23 10.74 27.78
CA ALA A 24 -11.96 11.06 28.43
C ALA A 24 -12.17 11.55 29.86
N GLU A 25 -11.25 11.15 30.74
CA GLU A 25 -11.20 11.54 32.15
C GLU A 25 -9.94 12.35 32.47
N ARG A 26 -8.96 12.35 31.57
CA ARG A 26 -7.62 12.92 31.81
C ARG A 26 -7.10 13.64 30.59
N VAL A 27 -6.26 14.64 30.82
CA VAL A 27 -5.59 15.40 29.76
C VAL A 27 -4.07 15.31 29.92
N CYS A 28 -3.34 15.29 28.80
CA CYS A 28 -1.89 15.39 28.80
C CYS A 28 -1.45 16.70 29.45
N GLY A 29 -0.58 16.61 30.47
CA GLY A 29 -0.12 17.80 31.19
C GLY A 29 0.82 18.71 30.40
N ALA A 30 1.46 18.18 29.35
CA ALA A 30 2.42 18.93 28.53
C ALA A 30 1.72 19.68 27.38
N CYS A 31 0.94 18.99 26.54
CA CYS A 31 0.29 19.64 25.39
C CYS A 31 -1.10 20.20 25.71
N THR A 32 -1.80 19.69 26.74
CA THR A 32 -3.18 20.05 27.11
C THR A 32 -4.26 19.85 26.03
N VAL A 33 -3.88 19.37 24.85
CA VAL A 33 -4.77 19.17 23.68
C VAL A 33 -5.09 17.70 23.39
N THR A 34 -4.62 16.78 24.24
CA THR A 34 -4.80 15.33 24.06
C THR A 34 -5.38 14.71 25.32
N TYR A 35 -6.37 13.84 25.13
CA TYR A 35 -7.23 13.36 26.21
C TYR A 35 -7.25 11.83 26.25
N TYR A 36 -7.43 11.26 27.44
CA TYR A 36 -7.40 9.82 27.68
C TYR A 36 -8.50 9.39 28.65
N CYS A 37 -9.05 8.19 28.47
CA CYS A 37 -10.00 7.59 29.42
C CYS A 37 -9.30 7.09 30.70
N GLY A 38 -7.99 6.88 30.70
CA GLY A 38 -7.27 6.36 31.86
C GLY A 38 -5.75 6.37 31.72
N VAL A 39 -5.05 5.96 32.79
CA VAL A 39 -3.59 5.94 32.85
C VAL A 39 -2.99 4.95 31.85
N VAL A 40 -3.66 3.82 31.62
CA VAL A 40 -3.16 2.76 30.74
C VAL A 40 -3.01 3.28 29.31
N HIS A 41 -4.08 3.86 28.73
CA HIS A 41 -4.02 4.43 27.39
C HIS A 41 -3.08 5.65 27.30
N GLN A 42 -3.01 6.46 28.36
CA GLN A 42 -2.04 7.56 28.40
C GLN A 42 -0.59 7.06 28.33
N ARG A 43 -0.25 6.01 29.08
CA ARG A 43 1.10 5.41 29.09
C ARG A 43 1.41 4.69 27.79
N ALA A 44 0.43 3.97 27.24
CA ALA A 44 0.57 3.30 25.94
C ALA A 44 0.83 4.30 24.82
N ASP A 45 0.04 5.38 24.74
CA ASP A 45 0.27 6.44 23.74
C ASP A 45 1.63 7.12 23.96
N TRP A 46 2.01 7.38 25.21
CA TRP A 46 3.31 7.96 25.56
C TRP A 46 4.50 7.10 25.13
N GLY A 47 4.48 5.81 25.46
CA GLY A 47 5.54 4.88 25.07
C GLY A 47 5.61 4.65 23.55
N SER A 48 4.48 4.75 22.86
CA SER A 48 4.40 4.57 21.42
C SER A 48 4.93 5.79 20.65
N ILE A 49 4.20 6.91 20.69
CA ILE A 49 4.46 8.06 19.80
C ILE A 49 4.27 9.42 20.48
N HIS A 50 3.45 9.52 21.53
CA HIS A 50 3.03 10.80 22.08
C HIS A 50 4.20 11.65 22.53
N GLU A 51 5.24 11.05 23.13
CA GLU A 51 6.46 11.77 23.52
C GLU A 51 7.05 12.58 22.36
N LYS A 52 7.04 12.02 21.16
CA LYS A 52 7.61 12.63 19.95
C LYS A 52 6.69 13.67 19.33
N ILE A 53 5.37 13.49 19.42
CA ILE A 53 4.39 14.36 18.75
C ILE A 53 3.73 15.38 19.69
N CYS A 54 3.92 15.27 21.00
CA CYS A 54 3.21 16.05 22.02
C CYS A 54 3.18 17.56 21.73
N GLN A 55 4.34 18.15 21.44
CA GLN A 55 4.43 19.59 21.14
C GLN A 55 3.94 19.92 19.72
N LEU A 56 4.10 18.99 18.77
CA LEU A 56 3.66 19.16 17.38
C LEU A 56 2.13 19.14 17.24
N LEU A 57 1.41 18.57 18.22
CA LEU A 57 -0.05 18.55 18.26
C LEU A 57 -0.68 19.90 18.59
N ILE A 58 0.02 20.76 19.34
CA ILE A 58 -0.54 22.02 19.85
C ILE A 58 -1.00 22.93 18.70
N PRO A 59 -0.18 23.22 17.67
CA PRO A 59 -0.61 24.09 16.58
C PRO A 59 -1.72 23.50 15.70
N LEU A 60 -1.88 22.18 15.71
CA LEU A 60 -2.90 21.49 14.91
C LEU A 60 -4.28 21.46 15.56
N ARG A 61 -4.33 21.57 16.88
CA ARG A 61 -5.57 21.49 17.69
C ARG A 61 -5.98 22.83 18.30
N THR A 62 -5.11 23.83 18.20
CA THR A 62 -5.42 25.21 18.61
C THR A 62 -6.10 25.95 17.45
N SER A 63 -7.01 26.86 17.77
CA SER A 63 -7.65 27.71 16.75
C SER A 63 -6.60 28.48 15.96
N MET A 64 -6.75 28.50 14.63
CA MET A 64 -5.88 29.28 13.75
C MET A 64 -5.87 30.75 14.18
N PRO A 65 -4.70 31.41 14.19
CA PRO A 65 -4.62 32.82 14.49
C PRO A 65 -5.40 33.63 13.45
N PHE A 66 -5.85 34.82 13.85
CA PHE A 66 -6.51 35.73 12.94
C PHE A 66 -5.48 36.26 11.92
N TYR A 67 -5.77 36.10 10.63
CA TYR A 67 -4.94 36.57 9.53
C TYR A 67 -5.60 37.75 8.84
N THR A 68 -4.82 38.76 8.50
CA THR A 68 -5.32 40.01 7.90
C THR A 68 -5.44 39.92 6.38
N SER A 69 -4.56 39.18 5.70
CA SER A 69 -4.59 39.03 4.24
C SER A 69 -5.13 37.67 3.79
N GLU A 70 -5.54 37.56 2.53
CA GLU A 70 -5.90 36.27 1.92
C GLU A 70 -4.68 35.37 1.71
N GLU A 71 -3.54 35.95 1.31
CA GLU A 71 -2.28 35.23 1.10
C GLU A 71 -1.77 34.59 2.40
N GLU A 72 -1.83 35.31 3.53
CA GLU A 72 -1.48 34.78 4.85
C GLU A 72 -2.39 33.62 5.27
N ARG A 73 -3.68 33.71 4.96
CA ARG A 73 -4.65 32.63 5.22
C ARG A 73 -4.31 31.37 4.43
N GLN A 74 -4.04 31.52 3.13
CA GLN A 74 -3.68 30.39 2.26
C GLN A 74 -2.36 29.75 2.71
N HIS A 75 -1.35 30.57 3.00
CA HIS A 75 -0.06 30.10 3.48
C HIS A 75 -0.18 29.39 4.85
N GLY A 76 -0.98 29.92 5.77
CA GLY A 76 -1.26 29.27 7.06
C GLY A 76 -1.93 27.89 6.91
N LEU A 77 -2.90 27.78 5.99
CA LEU A 77 -3.54 26.50 5.68
C LEU A 77 -2.56 25.49 5.07
N GLN A 78 -1.70 25.93 4.14
CA GLN A 78 -0.67 25.09 3.54
C GLN A 78 0.32 24.59 4.60
N GLN A 79 0.77 25.45 5.53
CA GLN A 79 1.63 25.04 6.62
C GLN A 79 0.98 24.02 7.55
N LEU A 80 -0.31 24.20 7.87
CA LEU A 80 -1.06 23.25 8.69
C LEU A 80 -1.14 21.89 8.00
N GLN A 81 -1.46 21.89 6.70
CA GLN A 81 -1.52 20.66 5.91
C GLN A 81 -0.13 19.98 5.82
N GLN A 82 0.95 20.74 5.64
CA GLN A 82 2.30 20.20 5.59
C GLN A 82 2.72 19.59 6.94
N ARG A 83 2.37 20.22 8.06
CA ARG A 83 2.61 19.68 9.40
C ARG A 83 1.82 18.39 9.63
N GLN A 84 0.57 18.32 9.18
CA GLN A 84 -0.22 17.08 9.25
C GLN A 84 0.40 15.98 8.40
N LYS A 85 0.83 16.26 7.16
CA LYS A 85 1.55 15.29 6.31
C LYS A 85 2.84 14.79 6.95
N HIS A 86 3.61 15.68 7.58
CA HIS A 86 4.81 15.27 8.32
C HIS A 86 4.48 14.32 9.49
N LEU A 87 3.43 14.62 10.26
CA LEU A 87 2.98 13.74 11.35
C LEU A 87 2.45 12.40 10.85
N ILE A 88 1.77 12.36 9.70
CA ILE A 88 1.33 11.12 9.06
C ILE A 88 2.53 10.20 8.84
N GLU A 89 3.59 10.70 8.21
CA GLU A 89 4.81 9.94 7.91
C GLU A 89 5.58 9.54 9.17
N LEU A 90 5.70 10.45 10.15
CA LEU A 90 6.35 10.14 11.42
C LEU A 90 5.61 9.02 12.18
N CYS A 91 4.29 9.10 12.27
CA CYS A 91 3.50 8.08 12.97
C CYS A 91 3.54 6.73 12.22
N TYR A 92 3.48 6.79 10.89
CA TYR A 92 3.57 5.60 10.04
C TYR A 92 4.91 4.87 10.20
N THR A 93 6.03 5.59 10.10
CA THR A 93 7.37 5.03 10.23
C THR A 93 7.65 4.46 11.62
N VAL A 94 7.16 5.11 12.69
CA VAL A 94 7.28 4.59 14.06
C VAL A 94 6.44 3.33 14.25
N ALA A 95 5.21 3.30 13.74
CA ALA A 95 4.38 2.10 13.79
C ALA A 95 5.01 0.93 13.03
N GLN A 96 5.51 1.16 11.80
CA GLN A 96 6.24 0.15 11.03
C GLN A 96 7.46 -0.39 11.78
N LYS A 97 8.23 0.49 12.43
CA LYS A 97 9.38 0.06 13.24
C LYS A 97 8.94 -0.88 14.37
N TYR A 98 7.87 -0.56 15.09
CA TYR A 98 7.39 -1.42 16.18
C TYR A 98 6.85 -2.77 15.67
N ILE A 99 6.16 -2.78 14.54
CA ILE A 99 5.75 -4.03 13.88
C ILE A 99 6.96 -4.90 13.56
N PHE A 100 8.01 -4.32 12.96
CA PHE A 100 9.23 -5.05 12.64
C PHE A 100 9.96 -5.59 13.89
N GLU A 101 9.93 -4.85 15.00
CA GLU A 101 10.48 -5.29 16.29
C GLU A 101 9.59 -6.33 17.02
N GLY A 102 8.41 -6.68 16.48
CA GLY A 102 7.44 -7.55 17.13
C GLY A 102 6.69 -6.91 18.31
N LYS A 103 6.86 -5.60 18.52
CA LYS A 103 6.19 -4.83 19.58
C LYS A 103 4.82 -4.38 19.13
N HIS A 104 3.93 -5.33 18.91
CA HIS A 104 2.62 -5.06 18.33
C HIS A 104 1.73 -4.16 19.20
N GLU A 105 1.84 -4.23 20.54
CA GLU A 105 1.09 -3.34 21.45
C GLU A 105 1.51 -1.87 21.28
N ASP A 106 2.82 -1.61 21.17
CA ASP A 106 3.37 -0.27 20.99
C ASP A 106 3.10 0.30 19.59
N ALA A 107 2.88 -0.55 18.59
CA ALA A 107 2.55 -0.12 17.24
C ALA A 107 1.14 0.51 17.13
N VAL A 108 0.19 0.05 17.96
CA VAL A 108 -1.23 0.44 17.83
C VAL A 108 -1.47 1.95 17.96
N PRO A 109 -0.97 2.65 19.01
CA PRO A 109 -1.23 4.09 19.13
C PRO A 109 -0.62 4.89 17.97
N ALA A 110 0.61 4.57 17.55
CA ALA A 110 1.25 5.20 16.40
C ALA A 110 0.43 5.03 15.11
N ALA A 111 -0.06 3.81 14.85
CA ALA A 111 -0.89 3.55 13.68
C ALA A 111 -2.26 4.27 13.74
N LEU A 112 -2.89 4.35 14.92
CA LEU A 112 -4.13 5.10 15.12
C LEU A 112 -3.94 6.61 14.87
N HIS A 113 -2.84 7.19 15.34
CA HIS A 113 -2.50 8.59 15.04
C HIS A 113 -2.30 8.81 13.54
N SER A 114 -1.57 7.92 12.86
CA SER A 114 -1.41 7.99 11.40
C SER A 114 -2.77 7.98 10.70
N LEU A 115 -3.67 7.07 11.09
CA LEU A 115 -5.03 6.99 10.53
C LEU A 115 -5.80 8.30 10.75
N ARG A 116 -5.83 8.82 11.99
CA ARG A 116 -6.58 10.04 12.33
C ARG A 116 -6.07 11.26 11.57
N PHE A 117 -4.75 11.42 11.43
CA PHE A 117 -4.22 12.51 10.62
C PHE A 117 -4.53 12.36 9.13
N ARG A 118 -4.47 11.13 8.59
CA ARG A 118 -4.85 10.86 7.20
C ARG A 118 -6.33 11.19 6.95
N MET A 119 -7.22 10.85 7.87
CA MET A 119 -8.65 11.21 7.80
C MET A 119 -8.86 12.73 7.79
N ASN A 120 -8.09 13.48 8.58
CA ASN A 120 -8.17 14.94 8.61
C ASN A 120 -7.66 15.60 7.32
N VAL A 121 -6.63 15.04 6.69
CA VAL A 121 -6.01 15.61 5.48
C VAL A 121 -6.75 15.22 4.21
N HIS A 122 -7.15 13.95 4.08
CA HIS A 122 -7.64 13.37 2.83
C HIS A 122 -9.14 12.99 2.87
N GLY A 123 -9.76 12.97 4.06
CA GLY A 123 -11.14 12.56 4.25
C GLY A 123 -11.33 11.06 4.44
N LEU A 124 -12.58 10.65 4.71
CA LEU A 124 -12.94 9.31 5.17
C LEU A 124 -12.86 8.20 4.12
N ASN A 125 -12.91 8.54 2.84
CA ASN A 125 -13.01 7.57 1.73
C ASN A 125 -11.76 7.54 0.85
N SER A 126 -10.64 8.09 1.33
CA SER A 126 -9.43 8.25 0.54
C SER A 126 -8.55 6.98 0.62
N VAL A 127 -7.89 6.63 -0.50
CA VAL A 127 -6.93 5.51 -0.58
C VAL A 127 -5.77 5.69 0.38
N GLU A 128 -5.44 6.94 0.69
CA GLU A 128 -4.38 7.32 1.60
C GLU A 128 -4.63 6.85 3.04
N LEU A 129 -5.85 6.40 3.40
CA LEU A 129 -6.12 5.74 4.69
C LEU A 129 -5.62 4.28 4.74
N VAL A 130 -5.54 3.60 3.60
CA VAL A 130 -5.26 2.16 3.51
C VAL A 130 -3.97 1.76 4.23
N PRO A 131 -2.83 2.45 4.07
CA PRO A 131 -1.60 2.07 4.78
C PRO A 131 -1.75 2.02 6.31
N ALA A 132 -2.56 2.91 6.89
CA ALA A 132 -2.78 2.92 8.34
C ALA A 132 -3.70 1.78 8.79
N TYR A 133 -4.74 1.45 8.02
CA TYR A 133 -5.57 0.26 8.28
C TYR A 133 -4.76 -1.03 8.22
N LEU A 134 -3.84 -1.15 7.27
CA LEU A 134 -2.97 -2.33 7.14
C LEU A 134 -2.03 -2.47 8.35
N LEU A 135 -1.43 -1.38 8.84
CA LEU A 135 -0.61 -1.43 10.07
C LEU A 135 -1.43 -1.84 11.30
N LEU A 136 -2.66 -1.34 11.43
CA LEU A 136 -3.55 -1.72 12.53
C LEU A 136 -3.98 -3.17 12.46
N ALA A 137 -4.23 -3.68 11.24
CA ALA A 137 -4.51 -5.09 11.02
C ALA A 137 -3.32 -5.97 11.41
N GLU A 138 -2.11 -5.62 10.96
CA GLU A 138 -0.88 -6.35 11.27
C GLU A 138 -0.57 -6.36 12.78
N ALA A 139 -0.70 -5.20 13.43
CA ALA A 139 -0.61 -5.11 14.89
C ALA A 139 -1.64 -6.02 15.58
N SER A 140 -2.89 -5.99 15.11
CA SER A 140 -3.97 -6.79 15.69
C SER A 140 -3.72 -8.30 15.52
N LEU A 141 -3.22 -8.72 14.35
CA LEU A 141 -2.82 -10.12 14.11
C LEU A 141 -1.68 -10.54 15.04
N GLY A 142 -0.65 -9.70 15.20
CA GLY A 142 0.47 -9.96 16.12
C GLY A 142 0.05 -10.06 17.59
N LEU A 143 -1.08 -9.46 17.95
CA LEU A 143 -1.72 -9.59 19.28
C LEU A 143 -2.73 -10.74 19.39
N GLY A 144 -2.91 -11.54 18.34
CA GLY A 144 -3.91 -12.61 18.27
C GLY A 144 -5.36 -12.11 18.18
N ARG A 145 -5.58 -10.81 17.92
CA ARG A 145 -6.91 -10.19 17.81
C ARG A 145 -7.45 -10.31 16.39
N VAL A 146 -7.73 -11.54 15.98
CA VAL A 146 -8.12 -11.89 14.61
C VAL A 146 -9.36 -11.12 14.13
N VAL A 147 -10.39 -11.00 14.98
CA VAL A 147 -11.63 -10.26 14.63
C VAL A 147 -11.35 -8.79 14.34
N GLN A 148 -10.54 -8.14 15.19
CA GLN A 148 -10.17 -6.74 15.00
C GLN A 148 -9.33 -6.54 13.73
N ALA A 149 -8.42 -7.46 13.44
CA ALA A 149 -7.65 -7.43 12.20
C ALA A 149 -8.55 -7.54 10.96
N GLU A 150 -9.52 -8.45 10.99
CA GLU A 150 -10.49 -8.63 9.90
C GLU A 150 -11.35 -7.37 9.67
N GLU A 151 -11.75 -6.67 10.73
CA GLU A 151 -12.46 -5.39 10.62
C GLU A 151 -11.62 -4.32 9.91
N TYR A 152 -10.36 -4.13 10.32
CA TYR A 152 -9.46 -3.17 9.66
C TYR A 152 -9.18 -3.55 8.20
N LEU A 153 -9.00 -4.84 7.89
CA LEU A 153 -8.79 -5.30 6.52
C LEU A 153 -10.03 -5.13 5.66
N SER A 154 -11.22 -5.31 6.23
CA SER A 154 -12.48 -5.04 5.54
C SER A 154 -12.60 -3.56 5.16
N GLN A 155 -12.20 -2.64 6.06
CA GLN A 155 -12.17 -1.21 5.78
C GLN A 155 -11.15 -0.87 4.68
N ALA A 156 -9.94 -1.43 4.76
CA ALA A 156 -8.90 -1.25 3.74
C ALA A 156 -9.37 -1.74 2.36
N GLN A 157 -9.93 -2.96 2.30
CA GLN A 157 -10.42 -3.56 1.06
C GLN A 157 -11.57 -2.73 0.45
N TRP A 158 -12.52 -2.27 1.28
CA TRP A 158 -13.62 -1.44 0.83
C TRP A 158 -13.16 -0.11 0.22
N THR A 159 -12.17 0.54 0.84
CA THR A 159 -11.58 1.78 0.30
C THR A 159 -10.89 1.54 -1.04
N VAL A 160 -10.12 0.45 -1.17
CA VAL A 160 -9.47 0.08 -2.44
C VAL A 160 -10.52 -0.20 -3.52
N LEU A 161 -11.59 -0.94 -3.20
CA LEU A 161 -12.66 -1.26 -4.16
C LEU A 161 -13.41 -0.03 -4.68
N LYS A 162 -13.52 1.03 -3.87
CA LYS A 162 -14.19 2.28 -4.26
C LYS A 162 -13.34 3.20 -5.12
N SER A 163 -12.03 2.96 -5.15
CA SER A 163 -11.09 3.86 -5.77
C SER A 163 -10.87 3.46 -7.23
N THR A 164 -10.85 4.44 -8.13
CA THR A 164 -10.74 4.20 -9.58
C THR A 164 -9.36 3.71 -9.98
N GLU A 165 -8.32 4.15 -9.28
CA GLU A 165 -6.94 3.72 -9.48
C GLU A 165 -6.26 3.54 -8.12
N CYS A 166 -5.57 2.41 -7.94
CA CYS A 166 -4.81 2.11 -6.74
C CYS A 166 -3.43 1.57 -7.15
N SER A 167 -2.40 1.97 -6.43
CA SER A 167 -1.04 1.53 -6.74
C SER A 167 -0.86 0.03 -6.48
N TYR A 168 -0.05 -0.62 -7.31
CA TYR A 168 0.34 -2.03 -7.11
C TYR A 168 0.95 -2.29 -5.72
N ALA A 169 1.66 -1.31 -5.15
CA ALA A 169 2.22 -1.40 -3.82
C ALA A 169 1.14 -1.54 -2.73
N ILE A 170 0.03 -0.82 -2.84
CA ILE A 170 -1.09 -0.93 -1.89
C ILE A 170 -1.82 -2.26 -2.07
N HIS A 171 -2.03 -2.71 -3.31
CA HIS A 171 -2.61 -4.02 -3.60
C HIS A 171 -1.77 -5.17 -3.02
N SER A 172 -0.45 -5.12 -3.21
CA SER A 172 0.52 -6.05 -2.62
C SER A 172 0.36 -6.10 -1.09
N LEU A 173 0.47 -4.96 -0.41
CA LEU A 173 0.37 -4.90 1.05
C LEU A 173 -0.99 -5.38 1.58
N LEU A 174 -2.09 -5.07 0.89
CA LEU A 174 -3.43 -5.55 1.25
C LEU A 174 -3.50 -7.08 1.13
N HIS A 175 -3.03 -7.63 0.00
CA HIS A 175 -2.99 -9.07 -0.21
C HIS A 175 -2.09 -9.80 0.77
N ARG A 176 -0.94 -9.23 1.15
CA ARG A 176 -0.09 -9.76 2.21
C ARG A 176 -0.85 -9.92 3.52
N ASN A 177 -1.49 -8.84 3.98
CA ASN A 177 -2.21 -8.84 5.25
C ASN A 177 -3.44 -9.77 5.23
N LEU A 178 -4.17 -9.84 4.12
CA LEU A 178 -5.25 -10.81 3.95
C LEU A 178 -4.70 -12.25 3.99
N GLY A 179 -3.56 -12.50 3.36
CA GLY A 179 -2.86 -13.79 3.43
C GLY A 179 -2.52 -14.18 4.87
N LEU A 180 -1.94 -13.26 5.64
CA LEU A 180 -1.62 -13.46 7.07
C LEU A 180 -2.86 -13.70 7.92
N LEU A 181 -3.95 -12.96 7.67
CA LEU A 181 -5.23 -13.17 8.35
C LEU A 181 -5.77 -14.59 8.11
N TYR A 182 -5.77 -15.04 6.85
CA TYR A 182 -6.28 -16.38 6.53
C TYR A 182 -5.37 -17.50 7.03
N MET A 183 -4.06 -17.28 7.11
CA MET A 183 -3.15 -18.19 7.83
C MET A 183 -3.55 -18.31 9.31
N ALA A 184 -3.84 -17.19 9.98
CA ALA A 184 -4.28 -17.18 11.38
C ALA A 184 -5.66 -17.81 11.58
N LYS A 185 -6.51 -17.82 10.54
CA LYS A 185 -7.82 -18.50 10.52
C LYS A 185 -7.74 -19.96 10.06
N GLU A 186 -6.53 -20.48 9.84
CA GLU A 186 -6.27 -21.84 9.30
C GLU A 186 -6.92 -22.12 7.93
N ASN A 187 -7.27 -21.06 7.19
CA ASN A 187 -7.81 -21.16 5.84
C ASN A 187 -6.66 -21.04 4.82
N TYR A 188 -5.91 -22.13 4.65
CA TYR A 188 -4.72 -22.16 3.81
C TYR A 188 -4.99 -21.92 2.33
N GLU A 189 -6.19 -22.22 1.84
CA GLU A 189 -6.56 -22.00 0.43
C GLU A 189 -6.65 -20.51 0.10
N GLU A 190 -7.38 -19.75 0.91
CA GLU A 190 -7.50 -18.30 0.74
C GLU A 190 -6.18 -17.59 1.08
N ALA A 191 -5.43 -18.08 2.07
CA ALA A 191 -4.10 -17.58 2.39
C ALA A 191 -3.17 -17.69 1.17
N ARG A 192 -3.09 -18.87 0.56
CA ARG A 192 -2.28 -19.11 -0.65
C ARG A 192 -2.72 -18.23 -1.81
N TYR A 193 -4.02 -18.06 -2.03
CA TYR A 193 -4.55 -17.17 -3.06
C TYR A 193 -4.06 -15.72 -2.88
N HIS A 194 -4.15 -15.20 -1.66
CA HIS A 194 -3.76 -13.84 -1.35
C HIS A 194 -2.25 -13.64 -1.38
N LEU A 195 -1.45 -14.55 -0.81
CA LEU A 195 0.01 -14.47 -0.87
C LEU A 195 0.55 -14.59 -2.31
N ALA A 196 -0.06 -15.43 -3.14
CA ALA A 196 0.29 -15.49 -4.56
C ALA A 196 -0.02 -14.19 -5.30
N ASN A 197 -1.12 -13.49 -4.94
CA ASN A 197 -1.40 -12.17 -5.49
C ASN A 197 -0.37 -11.15 -5.02
N ASP A 198 -0.02 -11.11 -3.74
CA ASP A 198 1.01 -10.20 -3.20
C ASP A 198 2.31 -10.28 -4.02
N VAL A 199 2.86 -11.48 -4.16
CA VAL A 199 4.10 -11.71 -4.93
C VAL A 199 3.94 -11.28 -6.39
N SER A 200 2.77 -11.54 -7.01
CA SER A 200 2.50 -11.11 -8.38
C SER A 200 2.48 -9.59 -8.53
N GLU A 201 1.85 -8.86 -7.60
CA GLU A 201 1.78 -7.40 -7.65
C GLU A 201 3.18 -6.77 -7.48
N ILE A 202 4.06 -7.36 -6.65
CA ILE A 202 5.45 -6.91 -6.46
C ILE A 202 6.26 -7.08 -7.75
N TRP A 203 6.23 -8.27 -8.34
CA TRP A 203 6.94 -8.55 -9.58
C TRP A 203 6.43 -7.69 -10.73
N ASN A 204 5.12 -7.50 -10.84
CA ASN A 204 4.53 -6.62 -11.84
C ASN A 204 5.05 -5.19 -11.70
N LYS A 205 5.08 -4.64 -10.48
CA LYS A 205 5.63 -3.30 -10.24
C LYS A 205 7.10 -3.23 -10.67
N TYR A 206 7.93 -4.16 -10.19
CA TYR A 206 9.36 -4.17 -10.48
C TYR A 206 9.66 -4.20 -11.98
N LEU A 207 9.07 -5.16 -12.70
CA LEU A 207 9.30 -5.34 -14.13
C LEU A 207 8.69 -4.21 -14.96
N ASN A 208 7.54 -3.66 -14.54
CA ASN A 208 6.93 -2.53 -15.22
C ASN A 208 7.75 -1.24 -15.08
N ASP A 209 8.35 -1.00 -13.91
CA ASP A 209 9.25 0.14 -13.71
C ASP A 209 10.47 0.01 -14.64
N HIS A 210 11.07 -1.19 -14.77
CA HIS A 210 12.21 -1.45 -15.67
C HIS A 210 11.82 -1.31 -17.14
N TYR A 211 10.68 -1.87 -17.53
CA TYR A 211 10.14 -1.76 -18.88
C TYR A 211 9.85 -0.30 -19.26
N GLN A 212 9.29 0.50 -18.35
CA GLN A 212 9.01 1.92 -18.62
C GLN A 212 10.29 2.73 -18.84
N VAL A 213 11.33 2.50 -18.04
CA VAL A 213 12.64 3.15 -18.23
C VAL A 213 13.22 2.77 -19.60
N LEU A 214 13.19 1.49 -19.96
CA LEU A 214 13.65 1.01 -21.25
C LEU A 214 12.87 1.63 -22.43
N SER A 215 11.55 1.69 -22.31
CA SER A 215 10.66 2.29 -23.32
C SER A 215 10.96 3.78 -23.51
N GLN A 216 11.11 4.54 -22.42
CA GLN A 216 11.46 5.96 -22.48
C GLN A 216 12.83 6.20 -23.10
N ALA A 217 13.82 5.37 -22.73
CA ALA A 217 15.17 5.46 -23.29
C ALA A 217 15.18 5.22 -24.81
N ARG A 218 14.37 4.28 -25.32
CA ARG A 218 14.21 4.04 -26.76
C ARG A 218 13.60 5.23 -27.50
N ILE A 219 12.59 5.88 -26.92
CA ILE A 219 11.96 7.07 -27.53
C ILE A 219 12.98 8.23 -27.62
N GLN A 220 13.82 8.41 -26.59
CA GLN A 220 14.81 9.50 -26.54
C GLN A 220 16.03 9.26 -27.44
N GLN A 221 16.39 8.00 -27.72
CA GLN A 221 17.60 7.66 -28.50
C GLN A 221 17.39 7.44 -30.00
N ILE A 222 16.20 7.69 -30.53
CA ILE A 222 16.00 7.79 -31.98
C ILE A 222 16.89 8.91 -32.60
N ASP A 223 17.46 9.83 -31.80
CA ASP A 223 18.04 11.05 -32.36
C ASP A 223 19.58 11.23 -32.37
N LEU A 224 20.47 10.44 -31.74
CA LEU A 224 21.91 10.84 -31.86
C LEU A 224 23.07 9.83 -31.86
N LEU A 225 23.01 8.59 -31.35
CA LEU A 225 24.25 7.79 -31.27
C LEU A 225 24.16 6.28 -31.51
N GLY A 226 23.01 5.71 -31.90
CA GLY A 226 22.92 4.35 -32.45
C GLY A 226 23.42 3.19 -31.56
N LYS A 227 23.78 3.43 -30.28
CA LYS A 227 24.08 2.36 -29.32
C LYS A 227 22.76 1.83 -28.78
N ARG A 228 22.37 0.62 -29.20
CA ARG A 228 21.19 -0.07 -28.66
C ARG A 228 21.43 -0.42 -27.19
N PHE A 229 20.48 -0.07 -26.33
CA PHE A 229 20.47 -0.55 -24.95
C PHE A 229 20.15 -2.04 -24.93
N GLU A 230 20.96 -2.79 -24.18
CA GLU A 230 20.63 -4.14 -23.76
C GLU A 230 19.42 -4.05 -22.81
N THR A 231 18.37 -4.82 -23.09
CA THR A 231 17.32 -5.05 -22.08
C THR A 231 18.00 -5.72 -20.91
N ASP A 232 17.78 -5.17 -19.74
CA ASP A 232 18.37 -5.66 -18.51
C ASP A 232 17.24 -5.73 -17.48
N THR A 233 17.12 -6.89 -16.85
CA THR A 233 16.22 -7.11 -15.72
C THR A 233 16.70 -6.36 -14.48
N GLY A 234 17.97 -5.99 -14.41
CA GLY A 234 18.64 -5.47 -13.22
C GLY A 234 18.94 -6.57 -12.18
N LEU A 235 18.81 -7.83 -12.57
CA LEU A 235 19.00 -9.01 -11.72
C LEU A 235 20.21 -9.82 -12.19
N ASP A 236 20.82 -10.56 -11.27
CA ASP A 236 21.80 -11.58 -11.64
C ASP A 236 21.12 -12.88 -12.12
N GLU A 237 21.87 -13.77 -12.78
CA GLU A 237 21.35 -15.03 -13.33
C GLU A 237 20.66 -15.91 -12.27
N ALA A 238 21.11 -15.87 -11.01
CA ALA A 238 20.52 -16.65 -9.94
C ALA A 238 19.17 -16.07 -9.50
N GLN A 239 19.08 -14.75 -9.38
CA GLN A 239 17.85 -14.02 -9.10
C GLN A 239 16.82 -14.19 -10.22
N GLU A 240 17.25 -14.18 -11.48
CA GLU A 240 16.38 -14.45 -12.63
C GLU A 240 15.82 -15.87 -12.59
N ALA A 241 16.68 -16.87 -12.30
CA ALA A 241 16.23 -18.25 -12.16
C ALA A 241 15.22 -18.43 -11.01
N GLU A 242 15.45 -17.77 -9.87
CA GLU A 242 14.51 -17.76 -8.74
C GLU A 242 13.18 -17.10 -9.12
N ALA A 243 13.23 -15.95 -9.80
CA ALA A 243 12.04 -15.24 -10.28
C ALA A 243 11.20 -16.13 -11.21
N ILE A 244 11.82 -16.80 -12.17
CA ILE A 244 11.17 -17.75 -13.06
C ILE A 244 10.53 -18.88 -12.26
N GLN A 245 11.25 -19.48 -11.31
CA GLN A 245 10.75 -20.58 -10.50
C GLN A 245 9.52 -20.16 -9.68
N ILE A 246 9.56 -18.99 -9.04
CA ILE A 246 8.47 -18.46 -8.22
C ILE A 246 7.23 -18.18 -9.10
N LEU A 247 7.39 -17.45 -10.20
CA LEU A 247 6.28 -17.03 -11.06
C LEU A 247 5.63 -18.22 -11.79
N THR A 248 6.43 -19.19 -12.25
CA THR A 248 5.90 -20.42 -12.84
C THR A 248 5.19 -21.30 -11.81
N SER A 249 5.68 -21.36 -10.57
CA SER A 249 4.98 -22.05 -9.47
C SER A 249 3.63 -21.41 -9.16
N ILE A 250 3.57 -20.08 -9.11
CA ILE A 250 2.32 -19.33 -8.94
C ILE A 250 1.36 -19.61 -10.11
N LEU A 251 1.86 -19.63 -11.35
CA LEU A 251 1.05 -19.93 -12.52
C LEU A 251 0.45 -21.34 -12.45
N ASN A 252 1.26 -22.36 -12.16
CA ASN A 252 0.83 -23.75 -12.02
C ASN A 252 -0.24 -23.89 -10.93
N ILE A 253 -0.01 -23.24 -9.79
CA ILE A 253 -0.98 -23.13 -8.69
C ILE A 253 -2.31 -22.61 -9.20
N ARG A 254 -2.32 -21.51 -9.95
CA ARG A 254 -3.55 -20.87 -10.44
C ARG A 254 -4.25 -21.69 -11.50
N GLU A 255 -3.51 -22.34 -12.39
CA GLU A 255 -4.06 -23.22 -13.43
C GLU A 255 -4.68 -24.50 -12.82
N SER A 256 -4.12 -25.00 -11.70
CA SER A 256 -4.65 -26.17 -10.99
C SER A 256 -5.92 -25.88 -10.17
N THR A 257 -6.06 -24.67 -9.64
CA THR A 257 -7.27 -24.23 -8.93
C THR A 257 -8.39 -23.88 -9.91
N SER A 258 -9.53 -24.57 -9.82
CA SER A 258 -10.67 -24.38 -10.72
C SER A 258 -11.12 -22.91 -10.84
N ASN A 259 -10.76 -22.26 -11.95
CA ASN A 259 -11.40 -21.12 -12.63
C ASN A 259 -11.99 -19.97 -11.77
N LYS A 260 -11.39 -19.60 -10.63
CA LYS A 260 -11.92 -18.51 -9.77
C LYS A 260 -11.63 -17.08 -10.26
N ALA A 261 -10.61 -16.88 -11.12
CA ALA A 261 -10.29 -15.54 -11.65
C ALA A 261 -9.36 -15.60 -12.89
N PRO A 262 -9.89 -15.71 -14.12
CA PRO A 262 -9.06 -15.76 -15.33
C PRO A 262 -8.18 -14.52 -15.51
N GLN A 263 -8.62 -13.35 -15.02
CA GLN A 263 -7.85 -12.11 -15.06
C GLN A 263 -6.54 -12.23 -14.27
N LYS A 264 -6.55 -12.91 -13.11
CA LYS A 264 -5.35 -13.08 -12.28
C LYS A 264 -4.36 -14.07 -12.90
N THR A 265 -4.83 -15.09 -13.62
CA THR A 265 -3.94 -15.97 -14.40
C THR A 265 -3.29 -15.22 -15.55
N ILE A 266 -4.07 -14.42 -16.29
CA ILE A 266 -3.55 -13.56 -17.37
C ILE A 266 -2.55 -12.56 -16.83
N PHE A 267 -2.80 -12.00 -15.64
CA PHE A 267 -1.87 -11.10 -14.99
C PHE A 267 -0.50 -11.76 -14.75
N VAL A 268 -0.46 -12.98 -14.21
CA VAL A 268 0.81 -13.73 -14.04
C VAL A 268 1.49 -14.04 -15.37
N LEU A 269 0.71 -14.40 -16.41
CA LEU A 269 1.26 -14.62 -17.76
C LEU A 269 1.90 -13.35 -18.34
N LYS A 270 1.30 -12.17 -18.11
CA LYS A 270 1.89 -10.88 -18.51
C LYS A 270 3.20 -10.59 -17.78
N ILE A 271 3.27 -10.88 -16.47
CA ILE A 271 4.51 -10.73 -15.68
C ILE A 271 5.62 -11.63 -16.24
N LEU A 272 5.31 -12.90 -16.53
CA LEU A 272 6.26 -13.83 -17.13
C LEU A 272 6.72 -13.36 -18.51
N PHE A 273 5.81 -12.85 -19.35
CA PHE A 273 6.18 -12.21 -20.61
C PHE A 273 7.20 -11.08 -20.37
N MET A 274 6.93 -10.16 -19.44
CA MET A 274 7.80 -9.01 -19.19
C MET A 274 9.18 -9.44 -18.70
N LEU A 275 9.26 -10.47 -17.85
CA LEU A 275 10.51 -11.03 -17.36
C LEU A 275 11.33 -11.60 -18.53
N TYR A 276 10.76 -12.52 -19.31
CA TYR A 276 11.48 -13.12 -20.44
C TYR A 276 11.83 -12.13 -21.54
N PHE A 277 11.00 -11.10 -21.76
CA PHE A 277 11.28 -10.01 -22.67
C PHE A 277 12.52 -9.22 -22.21
N LEU A 278 12.60 -8.84 -20.93
CA LEU A 278 13.76 -8.15 -20.39
C LEU A 278 15.03 -9.01 -20.37
N MET A 279 14.90 -10.34 -20.29
CA MET A 279 15.99 -11.30 -20.42
C MET A 279 16.43 -11.59 -21.88
N MET A 280 15.92 -10.85 -22.88
CA MET A 280 16.17 -11.10 -24.32
C MET A 280 15.73 -12.49 -24.82
N ASN A 281 14.78 -13.15 -24.16
CA ASN A 281 14.27 -14.45 -24.59
C ASN A 281 12.93 -14.29 -25.31
N SER A 282 12.98 -13.84 -26.58
CA SER A 282 11.78 -13.55 -27.38
C SER A 282 10.88 -14.77 -27.55
N SER A 283 11.46 -15.96 -27.75
CA SER A 283 10.72 -17.21 -27.91
C SER A 283 9.86 -17.53 -26.69
N LYS A 284 10.42 -17.43 -25.47
CA LYS A 284 9.65 -17.66 -24.24
C LYS A 284 8.65 -16.54 -23.97
N ALA A 285 9.02 -15.29 -24.22
CA ALA A 285 8.11 -14.16 -24.08
C ALA A 285 6.87 -14.34 -24.98
N GLU A 286 7.08 -14.69 -26.26
CA GLU A 286 6.01 -14.94 -27.22
C GLU A 286 5.08 -16.07 -26.76
N GLU A 287 5.64 -17.18 -26.25
CA GLU A 287 4.87 -18.30 -25.70
C GLU A 287 3.86 -17.83 -24.63
N TYR A 288 4.32 -17.04 -23.65
CA TYR A 288 3.46 -16.56 -22.56
C TYR A 288 2.44 -15.52 -23.02
N ALA A 289 2.81 -14.64 -23.95
CA ALA A 289 1.89 -13.66 -24.52
C ALA A 289 0.77 -14.32 -25.35
N LEU A 290 1.09 -15.34 -26.15
CA LEU A 290 0.09 -16.11 -26.90
C LEU A 290 -0.85 -16.88 -25.95
N ARG A 291 -0.31 -17.48 -24.89
CA ARG A 291 -1.12 -18.13 -23.83
C ARG A 291 -2.07 -17.12 -23.18
N ALA A 292 -1.60 -15.92 -22.85
CA ALA A 292 -2.41 -14.86 -22.27
C ALA A 292 -3.54 -14.44 -23.22
N LEU A 293 -3.24 -14.23 -24.51
CA LEU A 293 -4.22 -13.83 -25.52
C LEU A 293 -5.27 -14.92 -25.75
N HIS A 294 -4.84 -16.18 -25.84
CA HIS A 294 -5.75 -17.31 -25.98
C HIS A 294 -6.71 -17.41 -24.80
N LEU A 295 -6.20 -17.27 -23.56
CA LEU A 295 -7.02 -17.30 -22.36
C LEU A 295 -8.00 -16.11 -22.31
N ALA A 296 -7.55 -14.91 -22.70
CA ALA A 296 -8.39 -13.72 -22.77
C ALA A 296 -9.55 -13.88 -23.78
N LYS A 297 -9.27 -14.43 -24.96
CA LYS A 297 -10.28 -14.75 -25.98
C LYS A 297 -11.25 -15.82 -25.52
N LYS A 298 -10.74 -16.92 -24.93
CA LYS A 298 -11.55 -18.04 -24.42
C LYS A 298 -12.56 -17.58 -23.37
N GLN A 299 -12.15 -16.66 -22.49
CA GLN A 299 -12.97 -16.14 -21.39
C GLN A 299 -13.79 -14.91 -21.76
N LYS A 300 -13.74 -14.47 -23.03
CA LYS A 300 -14.45 -13.27 -23.55
C LYS A 300 -14.21 -12.02 -22.70
N LEU A 301 -12.95 -11.80 -22.31
CA LEU A 301 -12.54 -10.57 -21.62
C LEU A 301 -12.67 -9.35 -22.52
N SER A 302 -12.60 -8.16 -21.93
CA SER A 302 -12.84 -6.90 -22.65
C SER A 302 -11.90 -6.73 -23.86
N VAL A 303 -12.38 -6.04 -24.89
CA VAL A 303 -11.57 -5.77 -26.10
C VAL A 303 -10.30 -5.00 -25.73
N GLN A 304 -10.37 -4.12 -24.74
CA GLN A 304 -9.23 -3.37 -24.22
C GLN A 304 -8.15 -4.30 -23.64
N GLU A 305 -8.51 -5.27 -22.81
CA GLU A 305 -7.54 -6.23 -22.24
C GLU A 305 -6.89 -7.10 -23.32
N GLN A 306 -7.64 -7.47 -24.36
CA GLN A 306 -7.12 -8.23 -25.50
C GLN A 306 -6.15 -7.37 -26.33
N ASN A 307 -6.48 -6.10 -26.56
CA ASN A 307 -5.61 -5.16 -27.27
C ASN A 307 -4.30 -4.93 -26.51
N THR A 308 -4.34 -4.76 -25.18
CA THR A 308 -3.12 -4.62 -24.39
C THR A 308 -2.20 -5.83 -24.53
N ILE A 309 -2.73 -7.05 -24.60
CA ILE A 309 -1.91 -8.26 -24.81
C ILE A 309 -1.37 -8.32 -26.25
N GLN A 310 -2.17 -7.88 -27.22
CA GLN A 310 -1.74 -7.80 -28.61
C GLN A 310 -0.61 -6.78 -28.80
N ASP A 311 -0.67 -5.66 -28.10
CA ASP A 311 0.40 -4.66 -28.10
C ASP A 311 1.71 -5.26 -27.57
N LEU A 312 1.65 -6.10 -26.53
CA LEU A 312 2.83 -6.82 -26.01
C LEU A 312 3.45 -7.77 -27.07
N LEU A 313 2.63 -8.46 -27.86
CA LEU A 313 3.12 -9.30 -28.96
C LEU A 313 3.80 -8.47 -30.06
N ASN A 314 3.23 -7.31 -30.39
CA ASN A 314 3.78 -6.43 -31.41
C ASN A 314 5.17 -5.89 -31.00
N LEU A 315 5.45 -5.74 -29.70
CA LEU A 315 6.77 -5.32 -29.20
C LEU A 315 7.87 -6.31 -29.58
N ILE A 316 7.61 -7.62 -29.47
CA ILE A 316 8.57 -8.66 -29.87
C ILE A 316 8.86 -8.56 -31.37
N SER A 317 7.80 -8.43 -32.19
CA SER A 317 7.96 -8.36 -33.65
C SER A 317 8.75 -7.13 -34.12
N VAL A 318 8.64 -6.01 -33.40
CA VAL A 318 9.43 -4.79 -33.70
C VAL A 318 10.91 -4.97 -33.36
N GLU A 319 11.24 -5.73 -32.31
CA GLU A 319 12.64 -6.06 -31.97
C GLU A 319 13.26 -7.03 -32.97
N GLU A 320 12.52 -8.07 -33.38
CA GLU A 320 12.99 -9.06 -34.35
C GLU A 320 13.16 -8.47 -35.76
N ALA A 321 12.33 -7.48 -36.13
CA ALA A 321 12.41 -6.78 -37.42
C ALA A 321 13.59 -5.79 -37.52
N GLN A 322 14.28 -5.49 -36.42
CA GLN A 322 15.52 -4.71 -36.40
C GLN A 322 16.69 -5.65 -36.10
N PRO A 323 17.17 -6.45 -37.07
CA PRO A 323 18.22 -7.43 -36.82
C PRO A 323 19.47 -6.78 -36.23
N ILE A 324 20.06 -7.51 -35.27
CA ILE A 324 21.36 -7.25 -34.68
C ILE A 324 22.39 -7.48 -35.79
N THR A 325 23.06 -6.42 -36.25
CA THR A 325 24.25 -6.50 -37.11
C THR A 325 25.42 -5.88 -36.40
#